data_AF-Q9XWC0-F1
#
_entry.id   AF-Q9XWC0-F1
#
_cell.length_a   1.000
_cell.length_b   1.000
_cell.length_c   1.000
_cell.angle_alpha   90.00
_cell.angle_beta   90.00
_cell.angle_gamma   90.00
#
_symmetry.space_group_name_H-M   'P 1'
#
loop_
_entity.id
_entity.type
_entity.pdbx_description
1 polymer ?
#
loop_
_entity_poly.entity_id
_entity_poly.type
_entity_poly.pdbx_seq_one_letter_code
_entity_poly.pdbx_strand_id
1 'polypeptide(L)'
;MFPEILNNEKLRLENIKKIYESSKSGYESAKQLYEQQVNNPEVSDEQKSENLEKLKESRGDLDNLQKKIVELQAKIENLSKLGGQQGNPFKKLF
;
A
#
# COMPACT_ATOMS: atom_id res chain seq x y z
N MET A 1 -3.24 23.63 13.80
CA MET A 1 -2.25 23.23 12.78
C MET A 1 -1.82 21.76 12.90
N PHE A 2 -1.23 21.27 14.02
CA PHE A 2 -0.83 19.85 14.14
C PHE A 2 -1.98 18.83 13.90
N PRO A 3 -3.20 19.03 14.44
CA PRO A 3 -4.30 18.10 14.21
C PRO A 3 -4.70 17.98 12.73
N GLU A 4 -4.64 19.09 11.99
CA GLU A 4 -4.96 19.11 10.55
C GLU A 4 -3.93 18.35 9.73
N ILE A 5 -2.63 18.55 10.02
CA ILE A 5 -1.55 17.81 9.34
C ILE A 5 -1.70 16.31 9.62
N LEU A 6 -1.92 15.93 10.88
CA LEU A 6 -2.12 14.53 11.25
C LEU A 6 -3.35 13.93 10.55
N ASN A 7 -4.46 14.68 10.50
CA ASN A 7 -5.68 14.24 9.82
C ASN A 7 -5.45 14.05 8.31
N ASN A 8 -4.74 14.99 7.67
CA ASN A 8 -4.39 14.90 6.26
C ASN A 8 -3.52 13.67 5.97
N GLU A 9 -2.52 13.38 6.80
CA GLU A 9 -1.70 12.18 6.62
C GLU A 9 -2.50 10.89 6.82
N LYS A 10 -3.44 10.85 7.78
CA LYS A 10 -4.36 9.71 7.95
C LYS A 10 -5.23 9.50 6.71
N LEU A 11 -5.82 10.56 6.17
CA LEU A 11 -6.62 10.48 4.95
C LEU A 11 -5.79 9.97 3.76
N ARG A 12 -4.55 10.45 3.62
CA ARG A 12 -3.62 9.96 2.60
C ARG A 12 -3.32 8.46 2.77
N LEU A 13 -3.08 8.01 4.00
CA LEU A 13 -2.86 6.59 4.29
C LEU A 13 -4.07 5.74 3.90
N GLU A 14 -5.29 6.18 4.25
CA GLU A 14 -6.52 5.47 3.88
C GLU A 14 -6.70 5.39 2.36
N ASN A 15 -6.42 6.48 1.65
CA ASN A 15 -6.50 6.50 0.18
C ASN A 15 -5.48 5.55 -0.45
N ILE A 16 -4.23 5.54 0.02
CA ILE A 16 -3.21 4.60 -0.51
C ILE A 16 -3.58 3.16 -0.17
N LYS A 17 -4.14 2.89 1.02
CA LYS A 17 -4.65 1.54 1.36
C LYS A 17 -5.76 1.09 0.41
N LYS A 18 -6.71 1.96 0.08
CA LYS A 18 -7.76 1.63 -0.90
C LYS A 18 -7.18 1.28 -2.26
N ILE A 19 -6.23 2.09 -2.75
CA ILE A 19 -5.52 1.82 -4.00
C ILE A 19 -4.79 0.47 -3.93
N TYR A 20 -4.07 0.22 -2.84
CA TYR A 20 -3.35 -1.04 -2.62
C TYR A 20 -4.28 -2.25 -2.66
N GLU A 21 -5.42 -2.23 -1.97
CA GLU A 21 -6.37 -3.35 -1.99
C GLU A 21 -6.99 -3.56 -3.38
N SER A 22 -7.32 -2.48 -4.11
CA SER A 22 -7.80 -2.59 -5.48
C SER A 22 -6.75 -3.16 -6.43
N SER A 23 -5.50 -2.67 -6.36
CA SER A 23 -4.37 -3.20 -7.12
C SER A 23 -4.09 -4.66 -6.77
N LYS A 24 -4.22 -5.03 -5.49
CA LYS A 24 -3.96 -6.38 -5.00
C LYS A 24 -4.98 -7.37 -5.57
N SER A 25 -6.26 -6.98 -5.55
CA SER A 25 -7.30 -7.79 -6.19
C SER A 25 -7.02 -7.98 -7.69
N GLY A 26 -6.64 -6.92 -8.40
CA GLY A 26 -6.29 -7.00 -9.82
C GLY A 26 -5.10 -7.94 -10.08
N TYR A 27 -4.05 -7.84 -9.25
CA TYR A 27 -2.90 -8.72 -9.31
C TYR A 27 -3.25 -10.19 -9.06
N GLU A 28 -4.06 -10.50 -8.04
CA GLU A 28 -4.45 -11.88 -7.75
C GLU A 28 -5.29 -12.48 -8.88
N SER A 29 -6.19 -11.71 -9.49
CA SER A 29 -6.92 -12.15 -10.69
C SER A 29 -5.99 -12.40 -11.87
N ALA A 30 -5.04 -11.50 -12.13
CA ALA A 30 -4.04 -11.69 -13.20
C ALA A 30 -3.17 -12.93 -12.94
N LYS A 31 -2.83 -13.18 -11.67
CA LYS A 31 -2.06 -14.36 -11.24
C LYS A 31 -2.80 -15.65 -11.50
N GLN A 32 -4.08 -15.70 -11.12
CA GLN A 32 -4.92 -16.86 -11.38
C GLN A 32 -5.04 -17.15 -12.88
N LEU A 33 -5.23 -16.11 -13.70
CA LEU A 33 -5.27 -16.25 -15.16
C LEU A 33 -3.94 -16.79 -15.71
N TYR A 34 -2.81 -16.25 -15.25
CA TYR A 34 -1.49 -16.73 -15.65
C TYR A 34 -1.28 -18.20 -15.26
N GLU A 35 -1.63 -18.60 -14.03
CA GLU A 35 -1.51 -19.98 -13.56
C GLU A 35 -2.37 -20.96 -14.39
N GLN A 36 -3.56 -20.54 -14.83
CA GLN A 36 -4.40 -21.32 -15.74
C GLN A 36 -3.76 -21.45 -17.13
N GLN A 37 -3.19 -20.36 -17.64
CA GLN A 37 -2.54 -20.34 -18.96
C GLN A 37 -1.27 -21.19 -19.01
N VAL A 38 -0.46 -21.22 -17.94
CA VAL A 38 0.79 -22.00 -17.90
C VAL A 38 0.52 -23.48 -18.22
N ASN A 39 -0.62 -24.01 -17.75
CA ASN A 39 -1.04 -25.38 -17.98
C ASN A 39 -1.85 -25.59 -19.26
N ASN A 40 -2.21 -24.52 -19.98
CA ASN A 40 -2.96 -24.61 -21.21
C ASN A 40 -2.00 -24.72 -22.42
N PRO A 41 -1.99 -25.85 -23.16
CA PRO A 41 -1.15 -26.03 -24.35
C PRO A 41 -1.57 -25.13 -25.53
N GLU A 42 -2.78 -24.58 -25.51
CA GLU A 42 -3.26 -23.64 -26.55
C GLU A 42 -2.69 -22.23 -26.37
N VAL A 43 -2.14 -21.91 -25.19
CA VAL A 43 -1.53 -20.61 -24.93
C VAL A 43 -0.06 -20.70 -25.33
N SER A 44 0.33 -19.84 -26.26
CA SER A 44 1.71 -19.74 -26.72
C SER A 44 2.66 -19.29 -25.59
N ASP A 45 3.92 -19.68 -25.70
CA ASP A 45 4.95 -19.26 -24.75
C ASP A 45 5.15 -17.74 -24.75
N GLU A 46 4.93 -17.07 -25.88
CA GLU A 46 4.94 -15.62 -26.03
C GLU A 46 3.85 -14.95 -25.17
N GLN A 47 2.62 -15.45 -25.25
CA GLN A 47 1.51 -14.96 -24.42
C GLN A 47 1.75 -15.21 -22.92
N LYS A 48 2.32 -16.37 -22.56
CA LYS A 48 2.72 -16.65 -21.18
C LYS A 48 3.76 -15.65 -20.70
N SER A 49 4.79 -15.40 -21.52
CA SER A 49 5.86 -14.45 -21.18
C SER A 49 5.31 -13.03 -20.97
N GLU A 50 4.48 -12.53 -21.89
CA GLU A 50 3.87 -11.20 -21.78
C GLU A 50 3.01 -11.08 -20.51
N ASN A 51 2.22 -12.10 -20.19
CA ASN A 51 1.38 -12.09 -18.98
C ASN A 51 2.22 -12.19 -17.70
N LEU A 52 3.33 -12.93 -17.72
CA LEU A 52 4.29 -12.96 -16.61
C LEU A 52 4.94 -11.59 -16.39
N GLU A 53 5.30 -10.86 -17.44
CA GLU A 53 5.87 -9.52 -17.34
C GLU A 53 4.88 -8.53 -16.71
N LYS A 54 3.63 -8.50 -17.19
CA LYS A 54 2.55 -7.69 -16.59
C LYS A 54 2.33 -8.03 -15.12
N LEU A 55 2.46 -9.31 -14.77
CA LEU A 55 2.34 -9.77 -13.40
C LEU A 55 3.47 -9.23 -12.52
N LYS A 56 4.71 -9.26 -13.02
CA LYS A 56 5.88 -8.71 -12.33
C LYS A 56 5.78 -7.20 -12.14
N GLU A 57 5.32 -6.47 -13.15
CA GLU A 57 5.07 -5.03 -13.05
C GLU A 57 4.03 -4.73 -11.97
N SER A 58 2.88 -5.42 -12.04
CA SER A 58 1.80 -5.28 -11.04
C SER A 58 2.29 -5.63 -9.63
N ARG A 59 3.17 -6.62 -9.48
CA ARG A 59 3.80 -6.95 -8.20
C ARG A 59 4.70 -5.82 -7.70
N GLY A 60 5.51 -5.24 -8.59
CA GLY A 60 6.37 -4.10 -8.26
C GLY A 60 5.57 -2.89 -7.79
N ASP A 61 4.43 -2.62 -8.41
CA ASP A 61 3.51 -1.56 -7.99
C ASP A 61 2.94 -1.82 -6.59
N LEU A 62 2.55 -3.06 -6.28
CA LEU A 62 2.11 -3.44 -4.95
C LEU A 62 3.19 -3.26 -3.89
N ASP A 63 4.43 -3.67 -4.18
CA ASP A 63 5.54 -3.50 -3.25
C ASP A 63 5.83 -2.00 -3.00
N ASN A 64 5.71 -1.16 -4.03
CA ASN A 64 5.85 0.29 -3.91
C ASN A 64 4.73 0.92 -3.08
N LEU A 65 3.48 0.50 -3.29
CA LEU A 65 2.34 0.94 -2.49
C LEU A 65 2.47 0.50 -1.03
N GLN A 66 2.90 -0.74 -0.79
CA GLN A 66 3.13 -1.26 0.56
C GLN A 66 4.22 -0.46 1.29
N LYS A 67 5.32 -0.10 0.61
CA LYS A 67 6.36 0.78 1.19
C LYS A 67 5.78 2.15 1.57
N LYS A 68 5.03 2.79 0.68
CA LYS A 68 4.36 4.08 0.95
C LYS A 68 3.40 4.00 2.15
N ILE A 69 2.67 2.89 2.30
CA ILE A 69 1.81 2.65 3.46
C ILE A 69 2.62 2.65 4.76
N VAL A 70 3.74 1.91 4.79
CA VAL A 70 4.62 1.83 5.97
C VAL A 70 5.22 3.19 6.30
N GLU A 71 5.73 3.92 5.31
CA GLU A 71 6.28 5.27 5.49
C GLU A 71 5.25 6.25 6.06
N LEU A 72 4.02 6.23 5.53
CA LEU A 72 2.94 7.07 6.03
C LEU A 72 2.53 6.68 7.46
N GLN A 73 2.49 5.39 7.79
CA GLN A 73 2.22 4.93 9.15
C GLN A 73 3.28 5.46 10.12
N ALA A 74 4.57 5.34 9.79
CA ALA A 74 5.66 5.87 10.60
C ALA A 74 5.56 7.40 10.77
N LYS A 75 5.21 8.12 9.69
CA LYS A 75 4.99 9.57 9.73
C LYS A 75 3.82 9.95 10.65
N ILE A 76 2.70 9.25 10.56
CA ILE A 76 1.51 9.46 11.41
C ILE A 76 1.83 9.19 12.87
N GLU A 77 2.59 8.14 13.16
CA GLU A 77 3.04 7.80 14.52
C GLU A 77 3.91 8.92 15.10
N ASN A 78 4.89 9.40 14.33
CA ASN A 78 5.76 10.51 14.73
C ASN A 78 4.98 11.79 14.98
N LEU A 79 4.05 12.16 14.09
CA LEU A 79 3.18 13.32 14.27
C LEU A 79 2.28 13.18 15.51
N SER A 80 1.78 11.98 15.80
CA SER A 80 0.96 11.71 16.97
C SER A 80 1.76 11.88 18.28
N LYS A 81 3.02 11.43 18.30
CA LYS A 81 3.92 11.62 19.45
C LYS A 81 4.25 13.10 19.69
N LEU A 82 4.55 13.85 18.62
CA LEU A 82 4.84 15.29 18.71
C LEU A 82 3.62 16.10 19.17
N GLY A 83 2.43 15.78 18.66
CA GLY A 83 1.17 16.40 19.10
C GLY A 83 0.82 16.06 20.55
N GLY A 84 1.09 14.82 20.98
CA GLY A 84 0.88 14.38 22.36
C GLY A 84 1.85 15.01 23.37
N GLN A 85 3.09 15.30 22.96
CA GLN A 85 4.08 15.96 23.82
C GLN A 85 3.79 17.44 24.10
N GLN A 86 2.92 18.09 23.31
CA GLN A 86 2.37 19.40 23.69
C GLN A 86 1.30 19.32 24.78
N GLY A 87 0.88 18.10 25.17
CA GLY A 87 0.05 17.81 26.33
C GLY A 87 0.81 17.99 27.65
N ASN A 88 1.30 19.20 27.89
CA ASN A 88 1.61 19.83 29.17
C ASN A 88 2.36 18.96 30.22
N PRO A 89 3.70 19.09 30.36
CA PRO A 89 4.44 18.45 31.45
C PRO A 89 3.97 18.83 32.86
N PHE A 90 3.15 19.89 33.01
CA PHE A 90 2.56 20.27 34.29
C PHE A 90 1.28 19.51 34.66
N LYS A 91 0.71 18.69 33.76
CA LYS A 91 -0.48 17.88 34.10
C LYS A 91 -0.17 16.67 35.00
N LYS A 92 1.11 16.44 35.31
CA LYS A 92 1.55 15.44 36.31
C LYS A 92 1.83 16.04 37.70
N LEU A 93 1.62 17.35 37.91
CA LEU A 93 2.01 18.04 39.14
C LEU A 93 0.85 18.62 39.97
N PHE A 94 -0.39 18.28 39.64
CA PHE A 94 -1.58 18.52 40.48
C PHE A 94 -2.45 17.27 40.49
#